data_AF-K6WSC1-F1
#
_entry.id   AF-K6WSC1-F1
#
_cell.length_a   1.000
_cell.length_b   1.000
_cell.length_c   1.000
_cell.angle_alpha   90.00
_cell.angle_beta   90.00
_cell.angle_gamma   90.00
#
_symmetry.space_group_name_H-M   'P 1'
#
loop_
_entity.id
_entity.type
_entity.pdbx_description
1 polymer ?
#
loop_
_entity_poly.entity_id
_entity_poly.type
_entity_poly.pdbx_seq_one_letter_code
_entity_poly.pdbx_strand_id
1 'polypeptide(L)'
;MGSSLSAHRPRGKIGRVTDAKTPDEQAGDQATAIAFDVDDYDLSDDVAALPDDIDQLRLEIDRLDAMILASVKRRSAVSKKIGAARMASGGPRLVHSREVKVLDRFAELGQEGHTLAMLLLRLGRGPLGR
;
A
#
# COMPACT_ATOMS: atom_id res chain seq x y z
N MET A 1 -57.87 30.42 42.02
CA MET A 1 -56.52 30.17 42.58
C MET A 1 -56.28 28.67 42.52
N GLY A 2 -55.27 28.22 41.77
CA GLY A 2 -54.98 26.79 41.60
C GLY A 2 -54.48 26.48 40.18
N SER A 3 -53.27 26.95 39.85
CA SER A 3 -52.57 26.63 38.60
C SER A 3 -52.26 25.14 38.54
N SER A 4 -52.69 24.46 37.47
CA SER A 4 -52.26 23.09 37.17
C SER A 4 -51.11 23.13 36.15
N LEU A 5 -49.98 22.57 36.57
CA LEU A 5 -48.69 22.58 35.91
C LEU A 5 -48.68 21.69 34.67
N SER A 6 -48.35 22.29 33.53
CA SER A 6 -48.09 21.59 32.27
C SER A 6 -46.76 20.86 32.36
N ALA A 7 -46.80 19.53 32.42
CA ALA A 7 -45.61 18.67 32.45
C ALA A 7 -44.97 18.59 31.05
N HIS A 8 -43.96 19.42 30.81
CA HIS A 8 -43.14 19.37 29.61
C HIS A 8 -42.07 18.27 29.74
N ARG A 9 -42.25 17.14 29.06
CA ARG A 9 -41.27 16.05 29.03
C ARG A 9 -40.22 16.33 27.94
N PRO A 10 -38.92 16.44 28.24
CA PRO A 10 -37.93 16.67 27.20
C PRO A 10 -37.73 15.39 26.37
N ARG A 11 -37.71 15.56 25.06
CA ARG A 11 -37.38 14.52 24.07
C ARG A 11 -35.97 13.99 24.34
N GLY A 12 -35.85 12.68 24.56
CA GLY A 12 -34.56 12.00 24.62
C GLY A 12 -33.77 12.24 23.34
N LYS A 13 -32.55 12.77 23.46
CA LYS A 13 -31.60 12.87 22.36
C LYS A 13 -31.27 11.44 21.92
N ILE A 14 -31.67 11.09 20.70
CA ILE A 14 -31.21 9.87 20.04
C ILE A 14 -29.70 10.08 19.87
N GLY A 15 -28.92 9.39 20.69
CA GLY A 15 -27.47 9.37 20.56
C GLY A 15 -27.15 8.89 19.15
N ARG A 16 -26.36 9.69 18.43
CA ARG A 16 -25.76 9.27 17.16
C ARG A 16 -25.02 7.97 17.45
N VAL A 17 -25.55 6.85 16.96
CA VAL A 17 -24.82 5.58 16.94
C VAL A 17 -23.58 5.89 16.12
N THR A 18 -22.45 6.04 16.79
CA THR A 18 -21.17 6.16 16.13
C THR A 18 -20.97 4.83 15.43
N ASP A 19 -21.01 4.86 14.10
CA ASP A 19 -20.68 3.70 13.28
C ASP A 19 -19.37 3.11 13.81
N ALA A 20 -19.44 1.87 14.27
CA ALA A 20 -18.28 1.12 14.68
C ALA A 20 -17.37 1.00 13.45
N LYS A 21 -16.31 1.82 13.46
CA LYS A 21 -15.27 1.90 12.46
C LYS A 21 -14.82 0.48 12.07
N THR A 22 -15.03 0.10 10.81
CA THR A 22 -14.57 -1.18 10.24
C THR A 22 -13.07 -1.34 10.53
N PRO A 23 -12.56 -2.53 10.90
CA PRO A 23 -11.15 -2.71 11.30
C PRO A 23 -10.12 -2.14 10.31
N ASP A 24 -10.48 -2.02 9.03
CA ASP A 24 -9.61 -1.52 7.96
C ASP A 24 -9.38 0.02 8.01
N GLU A 25 -10.24 0.79 8.69
CA GLU A 25 -10.10 2.24 8.80
C GLU A 25 -9.24 2.68 10.00
N GLN A 26 -9.00 1.81 10.98
CA GLN A 26 -8.12 2.12 12.13
C GLN A 26 -6.64 1.86 11.85
N ALA A 27 -6.30 1.08 10.81
CA ALA A 27 -4.94 0.79 10.38
C ALA A 27 -4.36 1.85 9.42
N GLY A 28 -4.73 3.11 9.65
CA GLY A 28 -4.44 4.24 8.78
C GLY A 28 -3.84 5.41 9.55
N ASP A 29 -2.69 5.22 10.21
CA ASP A 29 -1.76 6.33 10.47
C ASP A 29 -0.35 5.93 10.96
N GLN A 30 -0.09 4.65 11.22
CA GLN A 30 1.26 4.19 11.58
C GLN A 30 1.89 3.40 10.44
N ALA A 31 1.92 4.01 9.24
CA ALA A 31 2.92 3.62 8.26
C ALA A 31 4.25 4.17 8.76
N THR A 32 4.85 3.48 9.74
CA THR A 32 6.29 3.53 9.93
C THR A 32 6.86 3.24 8.56
N ALA A 33 7.37 4.27 7.89
CA ALA A 33 8.20 4.07 6.73
C ALA A 33 9.32 3.17 7.24
N ILE A 34 9.25 1.88 6.93
CA ILE A 34 10.39 0.99 7.11
C ILE A 34 11.42 1.63 6.20
N ALA A 35 12.36 2.36 6.79
CA ALA A 35 13.44 2.97 6.04
C ALA A 35 14.15 1.82 5.34
N PHE A 36 14.09 1.82 4.01
CA PHE A 36 14.87 0.91 3.20
C PHE A 36 16.28 1.48 3.19
N ASP A 37 17.19 0.83 3.89
CA ASP A 37 18.60 1.19 3.85
C ASP A 37 19.17 0.71 2.51
N VAL A 38 19.55 1.66 1.67
CA VAL A 38 20.09 1.38 0.33
C VAL A 38 21.53 0.84 0.42
N ASP A 39 22.25 1.17 1.49
CA ASP A 39 23.65 0.80 1.66
C ASP A 39 23.79 -0.68 2.03
N ASP A 40 22.82 -1.22 2.77
CA ASP A 40 22.74 -2.66 3.11
C ASP A 40 22.72 -3.58 1.87
N TYR A 41 22.31 -3.05 0.71
CA TYR A 41 22.19 -3.78 -0.55
C TYR A 41 23.12 -3.29 -1.65
N ASP A 42 24.01 -2.33 -1.33
CA ASP A 42 24.90 -1.69 -2.30
C ASP A 42 24.09 -1.07 -3.46
N LEU A 43 23.10 -0.24 -3.12
CA LEU A 43 22.16 0.40 -4.07
C LEU A 43 22.28 1.94 -4.03
N SER A 44 23.40 2.47 -3.57
CA SER A 44 23.70 3.90 -3.64
C SER A 44 23.64 4.40 -5.09
N ASP A 45 23.14 5.62 -5.29
CA ASP A 45 23.14 6.28 -6.59
C ASP A 45 24.50 6.89 -6.97
N ASP A 46 25.45 6.90 -6.02
CA ASP A 46 26.84 7.29 -6.28
C ASP A 46 27.59 6.19 -7.05
N VAL A 47 27.58 6.32 -8.36
CA VAL A 47 28.29 5.42 -9.28
C VAL A 47 29.77 5.78 -9.46
N ALA A 48 30.30 6.82 -8.80
CA ALA A 48 31.68 7.29 -9.01
C ALA A 48 32.74 6.27 -8.58
N ALA A 49 32.38 5.33 -7.70
CA ALA A 49 33.25 4.23 -7.28
C ALA A 49 33.29 3.06 -8.27
N LEU A 50 32.37 3.02 -9.25
CA LEU A 50 32.32 1.95 -10.24
C LEU A 50 33.41 2.15 -11.32
N PRO A 51 34.01 1.06 -11.82
CA PRO A 51 34.96 1.14 -12.93
C PRO A 51 34.28 1.59 -14.23
N ASP A 52 35.00 2.36 -15.06
CA ASP A 52 34.53 2.78 -16.40
C ASP A 52 34.49 1.62 -17.44
N ASP A 53 34.74 0.38 -17.00
CA ASP A 53 34.73 -0.80 -17.86
C ASP A 53 33.30 -1.28 -18.15
N ILE A 54 32.94 -1.33 -19.44
CA ILE A 54 31.57 -1.65 -19.89
C ILE A 54 31.14 -3.05 -19.44
N ASP A 55 32.03 -4.03 -19.44
CA ASP A 55 31.67 -5.40 -19.08
C ASP A 55 31.41 -5.50 -17.57
N GLN A 56 32.16 -4.78 -16.74
CA GLN A 56 31.89 -4.66 -15.30
C GLN A 56 30.57 -3.93 -15.02
N LEU A 57 30.28 -2.83 -15.73
CA LEU A 57 29.00 -2.13 -15.59
C LEU A 57 27.81 -2.99 -15.99
N ARG A 58 27.96 -3.87 -17.00
CA ARG A 58 26.91 -4.84 -17.38
C ARG A 58 26.69 -5.90 -16.32
N LEU A 59 27.76 -6.42 -15.72
CA LEU A 59 27.64 -7.36 -14.59
C LEU A 59 26.91 -6.72 -13.40
N GLU A 60 27.13 -5.43 -13.19
CA GLU A 60 26.39 -4.67 -12.18
C GLU A 60 24.90 -4.56 -12.52
N ILE A 61 24.54 -4.26 -13.77
CA ILE A 61 23.14 -4.30 -14.23
C ILE A 61 22.53 -5.70 -14.02
N ASP A 62 23.24 -6.77 -14.39
CA ASP A 62 22.75 -8.14 -14.23
C ASP A 62 22.49 -8.48 -12.74
N ARG A 63 23.34 -7.98 -11.84
CA ARG A 63 23.15 -8.09 -10.37
C ARG A 63 21.87 -7.37 -9.94
N LEU A 64 21.70 -6.12 -10.37
CA LEU A 64 20.52 -5.31 -10.07
C LEU A 64 19.24 -5.96 -10.59
N ASP A 65 19.25 -6.46 -11.82
CA ASP A 65 18.11 -7.13 -12.46
C ASP A 65 17.73 -8.43 -11.74
N ALA A 66 18.71 -9.22 -11.27
CA ALA A 66 18.46 -10.39 -10.46
C ALA A 66 17.75 -10.04 -9.14
N MET A 67 18.17 -8.94 -8.49
CA MET A 67 17.55 -8.44 -7.26
C MET A 67 16.13 -7.91 -7.51
N ILE A 68 15.91 -7.15 -8.59
CA ILE A 68 14.59 -6.67 -9.00
C ILE A 68 13.67 -7.87 -9.25
N LEU A 69 14.11 -8.86 -10.01
CA LEU A 69 13.33 -10.05 -10.32
C LEU A 69 12.93 -10.82 -9.07
N ALA A 70 13.88 -11.06 -8.15
CA ALA A 70 13.62 -11.73 -6.88
C ALA A 70 12.61 -10.93 -6.02
N SER A 71 12.79 -9.62 -5.93
CA SER A 71 11.93 -8.70 -5.19
C SER A 71 10.50 -8.69 -5.75
N VAL A 72 10.36 -8.60 -7.07
CA VAL A 72 9.05 -8.63 -7.75
C VAL A 72 8.34 -9.96 -7.54
N LYS A 73 9.04 -11.09 -7.65
CA LYS A 73 8.48 -12.42 -7.37
C LYS A 73 7.96 -12.50 -5.93
N ARG A 74 8.78 -12.08 -4.96
CA ARG A 74 8.40 -12.09 -3.54
C ARG A 74 7.21 -11.17 -3.26
N ARG A 75 7.25 -9.93 -3.75
CA ARG A 75 6.15 -8.95 -3.63
C ARG A 75 4.84 -9.49 -4.21
N SER A 76 4.90 -10.14 -5.37
CA SER A 76 3.73 -10.74 -6.02
C SER A 76 3.13 -11.88 -5.17
N ALA A 77 3.97 -12.75 -4.61
CA ALA A 77 3.52 -13.83 -3.73
C ALA A 77 2.89 -13.29 -2.43
N VAL A 78 3.49 -12.27 -1.82
CA VAL A 78 2.94 -11.59 -0.63
C VAL A 78 1.61 -10.93 -0.94
N SER A 79 1.50 -10.23 -2.08
CA SER A 79 0.24 -9.60 -2.51
C SER A 79 -0.89 -10.62 -2.71
N LYS A 80 -0.60 -11.77 -3.33
CA LYS A 80 -1.55 -12.89 -3.46
C LYS A 80 -2.00 -13.41 -2.09
N LYS A 81 -1.06 -13.61 -1.17
CA LYS A 81 -1.35 -14.07 0.21
C LYS A 81 -2.26 -13.08 0.95
N ILE A 82 -2.01 -11.78 0.80
CA ILE A 82 -2.87 -10.73 1.38
C ILE A 82 -4.29 -10.80 0.80
N GLY A 83 -4.41 -10.90 -0.53
CA GLY A 83 -5.71 -11.04 -1.19
C GLY A 83 -6.49 -12.27 -0.72
N ALA A 84 -5.82 -13.42 -0.61
CA ALA A 84 -6.41 -14.65 -0.09
C ALA A 84 -6.89 -14.49 1.36
N ALA A 85 -6.07 -13.89 2.23
CA ALA A 85 -6.43 -13.64 3.62
C ALA A 85 -7.64 -12.69 3.74
N ARG A 86 -7.71 -11.63 2.93
CA ARG A 86 -8.87 -10.71 2.91
C ARG A 86 -10.15 -11.41 2.50
N MET A 87 -10.12 -12.20 1.44
CA MET A 87 -11.28 -12.96 0.99
C MET A 87 -11.73 -13.99 2.05
N ALA A 88 -10.78 -14.66 2.72
CA ALA A 88 -11.09 -15.60 3.80
C ALA A 88 -11.80 -14.92 4.99
N SER A 89 -11.49 -13.65 5.26
CA SER A 89 -12.15 -12.83 6.28
C SER A 89 -13.44 -12.13 5.78
N GLY A 90 -13.94 -12.46 4.58
CA GLY A 90 -15.14 -11.84 4.00
C GLY A 90 -14.94 -10.41 3.48
N GLY A 91 -13.70 -9.93 3.43
CA GLY A 91 -13.35 -8.61 2.93
C GLY A 91 -13.19 -8.57 1.40
N PRO A 92 -13.14 -7.37 0.80
CA PRO A 92 -12.94 -7.23 -0.63
C PRO A 92 -11.55 -7.72 -1.03
N ARG A 93 -11.46 -8.35 -2.20
CA ARG A 93 -10.19 -8.78 -2.80
C ARG A 93 -9.25 -7.60 -3.04
N LEU A 94 -9.80 -6.42 -3.35
CA LEU A 94 -9.11 -5.21 -3.77
C LEU A 94 -9.46 -4.05 -2.85
N VAL A 95 -8.48 -3.20 -2.53
CA VAL A 95 -8.69 -1.99 -1.73
C VAL A 95 -8.10 -0.81 -2.48
N HIS A 96 -8.96 0.04 -3.04
CA HIS A 96 -8.55 1.16 -3.88
C HIS A 96 -7.53 2.08 -3.19
N SER A 97 -7.76 2.44 -1.93
CA SER A 97 -6.84 3.31 -1.17
C SER A 97 -5.44 2.69 -0.98
N ARG A 98 -5.32 1.36 -0.95
CA ARG A 98 -4.01 0.67 -0.89
C ARG A 98 -3.31 0.67 -2.24
N GLU A 99 -4.07 0.65 -3.33
CA GLU A 99 -3.51 0.70 -4.68
C GLU A 99 -3.00 2.08 -5.04
N VAL A 100 -3.75 3.12 -4.66
CA VAL A 100 -3.30 4.52 -4.78
C VAL A 100 -1.97 4.72 -4.06
N LYS A 101 -1.83 4.22 -2.82
CA LYS A 101 -0.54 4.24 -2.10
C LYS A 101 0.60 3.50 -2.79
N VAL A 102 0.31 2.54 -3.67
CA VAL A 102 1.34 1.90 -4.49
C VAL A 102 1.71 2.80 -5.67
N LEU A 103 0.73 3.40 -6.34
CA LEU A 103 0.98 4.35 -7.44
C LEU A 103 1.81 5.54 -6.94
N ASP A 104 1.44 6.13 -5.80
CA ASP A 104 2.13 7.28 -5.21
C ASP A 104 3.60 6.95 -4.90
N ARG A 105 3.89 5.73 -4.42
CA ARG A 105 5.27 5.31 -4.11
C ARG A 105 6.16 5.26 -5.35
N PHE A 106 5.62 4.91 -6.51
CA PHE A 106 6.40 4.84 -7.74
C PHE A 106 6.34 6.14 -8.56
N ALA A 107 5.58 7.15 -8.12
CA ALA A 107 5.46 8.42 -8.84
C ALA A 107 6.80 9.18 -8.95
N GLU A 108 7.78 8.86 -8.10
CA GLU A 108 9.16 9.37 -8.18
C GLU A 108 9.84 9.05 -9.52
N LEU A 109 9.43 7.97 -10.20
CA LEU A 109 9.92 7.58 -11.53
C LEU A 109 9.07 8.19 -12.68
N GLY A 110 8.20 9.17 -12.37
CA GLY A 110 7.33 9.83 -13.34
C GLY A 110 6.34 8.88 -14.02
N GLN A 111 6.17 9.06 -15.34
CA GLN A 111 5.20 8.29 -16.13
C GLN A 111 5.50 6.78 -16.13
N GLU A 112 6.79 6.41 -16.22
CA GLU A 112 7.20 5.01 -16.20
C GLU A 112 7.00 4.36 -14.83
N GLY A 113 7.12 5.14 -13.75
CA GLY A 113 6.76 4.73 -12.41
C GLY A 113 5.30 4.30 -12.27
N HIS A 114 4.39 5.06 -12.84
CA HIS A 114 2.97 4.70 -12.87
C HIS A 114 2.75 3.37 -13.64
N THR A 115 3.39 3.20 -14.79
CA THR A 115 3.34 1.95 -15.57
C THR A 115 3.87 0.76 -14.76
N LEU A 116 5.01 0.91 -14.11
CA LEU A 116 5.62 -0.11 -13.25
C LEU A 116 4.69 -0.49 -12.09
N ALA A 117 4.16 0.49 -11.37
CA ALA A 117 3.22 0.23 -10.27
C ALA A 117 1.97 -0.54 -10.75
N MET A 118 1.42 -0.19 -11.92
CA MET A 118 0.31 -0.91 -12.52
C MET A 118 0.65 -2.36 -12.87
N LEU A 119 1.85 -2.63 -13.41
CA LEU A 119 2.33 -3.99 -13.66
C LEU A 119 2.45 -4.78 -12.36
N LEU A 120 3.05 -4.19 -11.32
CA LEU A 120 3.23 -4.80 -10.01
C LEU A 120 1.91 -5.11 -9.31
N LEU A 121 0.89 -4.26 -9.48
CA LEU A 121 -0.47 -4.54 -9.00
C LEU A 121 -1.07 -5.74 -9.75
N ARG A 122 -1.00 -5.76 -11.09
CA ARG A 122 -1.53 -6.86 -11.91
C ARG A 122 -0.88 -8.21 -11.57
N LEU A 123 0.43 -8.25 -11.32
CA LEU A 123 1.14 -9.47 -10.94
C LEU A 123 0.65 -10.07 -9.60
N GLY A 124 0.26 -9.21 -8.65
CA GLY A 124 -0.21 -9.62 -7.33
C GLY A 124 -1.69 -10.02 -7.32
N ARG A 125 -2.58 -9.13 -7.79
CA ARG A 125 -4.03 -9.32 -7.68
C ARG A 125 -4.71 -9.88 -8.93
N GLY A 126 -4.01 -9.96 -10.06
CA GLY A 126 -4.60 -10.26 -11.36
C GLY A 126 -5.15 -9.01 -12.07
N PRO A 127 -5.61 -9.15 -13.33
CA PRO A 127 -6.21 -8.06 -14.10
C PRO A 127 -7.55 -7.63 -13.49
N LEU A 128 -7.92 -6.36 -13.71
CA LEU A 128 -9.25 -5.84 -13.38
C LEU A 128 -10.27 -6.38 -14.40
N GLY A 129 -11.45 -6.81 -13.91
CA GLY A 129 -12.61 -7.09 -14.77
C GLY A 129 -12.62 -8.46 -15.46
N ARG A 130 -12.17 -9.53 -14.79
CA ARG A 130 -12.39 -10.91 -15.23
C ARG A 130 -13.36 -11.61 -14.31
#